data_AF-A0A8J4RKC0-F1
#
_entry.id   AF-A0A8J4RKC0-F1
#
_cell.length_a   1.000
_cell.length_b   1.000
_cell.length_c   1.000
_cell.angle_alpha   90.00
_cell.angle_beta   90.00
_cell.angle_gamma   90.00
#
_symmetry.space_group_name_H-M   'P 1'
#
loop_
_entity.id
_entity.type
_entity.pdbx_description
1 polymer ?
#
loop_
_entity_poly.entity_id
_entity_poly.type
_entity_poly.pdbx_seq_one_letter_code
_entity_poly.pdbx_strand_id
1 'polypeptide(L)' 'MPDAEIGNRESRWSLQGMTALVTGGTKGIGYAVVEELASLGASIHTCSRDEAQLNVCLHEWKAKGFQVTSSVCDVASQAQ' A
#
# COMPACT_ATOMS: atom_id res chain seq x y z
N MET A 1 11.76 -15.74 33.10
CA MET A 1 10.39 -15.47 32.62
C MET A 1 10.50 -14.63 31.35
N PRO A 2 10.10 -15.12 30.15
CA PRO A 2 10.33 -14.41 28.90
C PRO A 2 9.07 -13.98 28.11
N ASP A 3 7.89 -13.84 28.72
CA ASP A 3 6.64 -13.61 27.96
C ASP A 3 6.06 -12.17 28.02
N ALA A 4 6.75 -11.20 28.62
CA ALA A 4 6.21 -9.83 28.79
C ALA A 4 6.54 -8.84 27.64
N GLU A 5 7.35 -9.22 26.65
CA GLU A 5 7.86 -8.30 25.61
C GLU A 5 7.08 -8.34 24.27
N ILE A 6 6.19 -9.30 24.06
CA ILE A 6 5.56 -9.54 22.75
C ILE A 6 4.38 -8.56 22.50
N GLY A 7 3.62 -8.20 23.54
CA GLY A 7 2.38 -7.42 23.40
C GLY A 7 2.53 -5.93 23.02
N ASN A 8 3.73 -5.35 23.12
CA ASN A 8 3.96 -3.92 22.85
C ASN A 8 4.76 -3.66 21.55
N ARG A 9 5.27 -4.71 20.89
CA ARG A 9 5.95 -4.56 19.60
C ARG A 9 4.95 -4.54 18.45
N GLU A 10 4.00 -5.47 18.42
CA GLU A 10 3.05 -5.57 17.30
C GLU A 10 2.13 -4.34 17.19
N SER A 11 1.73 -3.74 18.32
CA SER A 11 0.92 -2.53 18.32
C SER A 11 1.63 -1.31 17.72
N ARG A 12 2.96 -1.18 17.91
CA ARG A 12 3.74 -0.05 17.37
C ARG A 12 3.93 -0.10 15.86
N TRP A 13 3.85 -1.30 15.27
CA TRP A 13 4.06 -1.51 13.84
C TRP A 13 2.74 -1.70 13.08
N SER A 14 1.61 -1.79 13.78
CA SER A 14 0.30 -1.81 13.14
C SER A 14 -0.02 -0.45 12.52
N LEU A 15 -0.46 -0.48 11.26
CA LEU A 15 -0.97 0.67 10.52
C LEU A 15 -2.49 0.59 10.34
N GLN A 16 -3.17 -0.21 11.16
CA GLN A 16 -4.63 -0.38 11.06
C GLN A 16 -5.33 0.98 11.19
N GLY A 17 -6.18 1.31 10.22
CA GLY A 17 -6.94 2.56 10.19
C GLY A 17 -6.14 3.78 9.71
N MET A 18 -4.86 3.62 9.37
CA MET A 18 -4.09 4.66 8.69
C MET A 18 -4.30 4.61 7.17
N THR A 19 -4.12 5.75 6.52
CA THR A 19 -4.14 5.87 5.06
C THR A 19 -2.78 6.31 4.56
N ALA A 20 -2.24 5.65 3.53
CA ALA A 20 -0.97 6.02 2.91
C ALA A 20 -1.10 6.23 1.40
N LEU A 21 -0.34 7.20 0.88
CA LEU A 21 -0.21 7.45 -0.56
C LEU A 21 1.15 6.93 -1.02
N VAL A 22 1.15 6.03 -2.01
CA VAL A 22 2.37 5.50 -2.62
C VAL A 22 2.39 5.87 -4.11
N THR A 23 3.29 6.75 -4.52
CA THR A 23 3.48 7.10 -5.93
C THR A 23 4.29 6.01 -6.65
N GLY A 24 3.92 5.69 -7.90
CA GLY A 24 4.62 4.65 -8.67
C GLY A 24 4.49 3.25 -8.09
N GLY A 25 3.40 2.96 -7.37
CA GLY A 25 3.22 1.71 -6.62
C GLY A 25 2.97 0.45 -7.45
N THR A 26 2.95 0.54 -8.78
CA THR A 26 2.65 -0.63 -9.63
C THR A 26 3.84 -1.55 -9.88
N LYS A 27 5.08 -1.13 -9.56
CA LYS A 27 6.30 -1.90 -9.83
C LYS A 27 7.41 -1.65 -8.81
N GLY A 28 8.39 -2.56 -8.79
CA GLY A 28 9.66 -2.38 -8.07
C GLY A 28 9.45 -2.10 -6.58
N ILE A 29 10.17 -1.12 -6.05
CA ILE A 29 10.08 -0.72 -4.64
C ILE A 29 8.68 -0.21 -4.30
N GLY A 30 8.05 0.56 -5.19
CA GLY A 30 6.70 1.08 -4.95
C GLY A 30 5.69 -0.05 -4.71
N TYR A 31 5.75 -1.11 -5.52
CA TYR A 31 4.91 -2.29 -5.34
C TYR A 31 5.15 -2.97 -3.99
N ALA A 32 6.41 -3.24 -3.66
CA ALA A 32 6.77 -3.86 -2.38
C ALA A 32 6.30 -3.01 -1.18
N VAL A 33 6.39 -1.68 -1.28
CA VAL A 33 5.90 -0.76 -0.25
C VAL A 33 4.38 -0.81 -0.11
N VAL A 34 3.62 -0.85 -1.22
CA VAL A 34 2.16 -1.01 -1.16
C VAL A 34 1.80 -2.29 -0.43
N GLU A 35 2.45 -3.41 -0.77
CA GLU A 35 2.18 -4.71 -0.13
C GLU A 35 2.49 -4.70 1.36
N GLU A 36 3.67 -4.18 1.74
CA GLU A 36 4.08 -4.16 3.14
C GLU A 36 3.13 -3.30 3.98
N LEU A 37 2.85 -2.07 3.54
CA LEU A 37 1.96 -1.17 4.27
C LEU A 37 0.53 -1.72 4.37
N ALA A 38 0.02 -2.32 3.29
CA ALA A 38 -1.30 -2.96 3.30
C ALA A 38 -1.34 -4.19 4.22
N SER A 39 -0.25 -4.96 4.27
CA SER A 39 -0.14 -6.12 5.19
C SER A 39 -0.17 -5.70 6.66
N LEU A 40 0.33 -4.51 6.97
CA LEU A 40 0.26 -3.89 8.30
C LEU A 40 -1.10 -3.26 8.61
N GLY A 41 -2.05 -3.34 7.66
CA GLY A 41 -3.44 -2.92 7.87
C GLY A 41 -3.80 -1.52 7.38
N ALA A 42 -2.90 -0.84 6.67
CA ALA A 42 -3.17 0.47 6.11
C ALA A 42 -4.08 0.40 4.88
N SER A 43 -4.89 1.45 4.69
CA SER A 43 -5.58 1.71 3.42
C SER A 43 -4.65 2.47 2.49
N ILE A 44 -4.42 1.96 1.29
CA ILE A 44 -3.43 2.53 0.37
C ILE A 44 -4.13 3.20 -0.82
N HIS A 45 -3.65 4.39 -1.20
CA HIS A 45 -3.87 4.93 -2.53
C HIS A 45 -2.56 4.91 -3.31
N THR A 46 -2.59 4.46 -4.56
CA THR A 46 -1.42 4.52 -5.44
C THR A 46 -1.73 5.16 -6.77
N CYS A 47 -0.69 5.62 -7.46
CA CYS A 47 -0.86 6.27 -8.74
C CYS A 47 0.27 5.90 -9.72
N SER A 48 -0.08 5.81 -11.00
CA SER A 48 0.85 5.49 -12.09
C SER A 48 0.29 6.00 -13.42
N ARG A 49 1.12 6.05 -14.45
CA ARG A 49 0.74 6.46 -15.81
C ARG A 49 0.08 5.32 -16.60
N ASP A 50 0.31 4.08 -16.19
CA ASP A 50 -0.13 2.88 -16.90
C ASP A 50 -1.37 2.28 -16.23
N GLU A 51 -2.54 2.54 -16.82
CA GLU A 51 -3.82 2.05 -16.34
C GLU A 51 -3.94 0.52 -16.36
N ALA A 52 -3.35 -0.13 -17.37
CA ALA A 52 -3.42 -1.59 -17.49
C ALA A 52 -2.69 -2.26 -16.32
N GLN A 53 -1.50 -1.75 -15.96
CA GLN A 53 -0.77 -2.25 -14.79
C GLN A 53 -1.47 -1.94 -13.48
N LEU A 54 -2.07 -0.75 -13.34
CA LEU A 54 -2.85 -0.40 -12.15
C LEU A 54 -3.98 -1.41 -11.93
N ASN A 55 -4.73 -1.74 -12.99
CA ASN A 55 -5.84 -2.68 -12.90
C ASN A 55 -5.38 -4.11 -12.54
N VAL A 56 -4.25 -4.57 -13.09
CA VAL A 56 -3.67 -5.87 -12.72
C VAL A 56 -3.29 -5.88 -11.24
N CYS A 57 -2.52 -4.89 -10.77
CA CYS A 57 -2.09 -4.83 -9.37
C CYS A 57 -3.28 -4.68 -8.41
N LEU A 58 -4.29 -3.87 -8.75
CA LEU A 58 -5.52 -3.76 -7.95
C LEU A 58 -6.24 -5.09 -7.81
N HIS A 59 -6.33 -5.87 -8.87
CA HIS A 59 -6.95 -7.19 -8.82
C HIS A 59 -6.17 -8.14 -7.88
N GLU A 60 -4.84 -8.15 -7.97
CA GLU A 60 -3.96 -8.94 -7.11
C GLU A 60 -4.10 -8.53 -5.63
N TRP A 61 -4.03 -7.24 -5.32
CA TRP A 61 -4.13 -6.75 -3.95
C TRP A 61 -5.53 -6.98 -3.37
N LYS A 62 -6.58 -6.82 -4.17
CA LYS A 62 -7.94 -7.16 -3.75
C LYS A 62 -8.09 -8.66 -3.46
N ALA A 63 -7.47 -9.53 -4.25
CA ALA A 63 -7.46 -10.97 -3.98
C ALA A 63 -6.72 -11.33 -2.68
N LYS A 64 -5.72 -10.52 -2.29
CA LYS A 64 -5.02 -10.63 -1.00
C LYS A 64 -5.79 -10.02 0.18
N GLY A 65 -6.95 -9.40 -0.07
CA GLY A 65 -7.75 -8.72 0.95
C GLY A 65 -7.24 -7.34 1.33
N PHE A 66 -6.30 -6.77 0.58
CA PHE A 66 -5.75 -5.45 0.82
C PHE A 66 -6.73 -4.35 0.38
N GLN A 67 -6.78 -3.27 1.16
CA GLN A 67 -7.56 -2.08 0.84
C GLN A 67 -6.71 -1.11 0.02
N VAL A 68 -6.64 -1.34 -1.30
CA VAL A 68 -5.89 -0.49 -2.22
C VAL A 68 -6.82 0.16 -3.24
N THR A 69 -6.64 1.46 -3.44
CA THR A 69 -7.28 2.24 -4.50
C THR A 69 -6.21 2.85 -5.38
N SER A 70 -6.56 3.22 -6.62
CA SER A 70 -5.59 3.88 -7.48
C SER A 70 -6.18 4.87 -8.48
N SER A 71 -5.32 5.76 -8.97
CA SER A 71 -5.63 6.72 -10.02
C SER A 71 -4.55 6.75 -11.10
N VAL A 72 -4.96 7.03 -12.35
CA VAL A 72 -4.01 7.34 -13.42
C VAL A 72 -3.50 8.75 -13.20
N CYS A 73 -2.18 8.89 -13.10
CA CYS A 73 -1.51 10.11 -12.66
C CYS A 73 -0.11 10.16 -13.28
N ASP A 74 0.22 11.29 -13.88
CA ASP A 74 1.61 11.64 -14.14
C ASP A 74 2.11 12.59 -13.06
N VAL A 75 2.92 12.06 -12.14
CA VAL A 75 3.47 12.82 -11.00
C VAL A 75 4.40 13.96 -11.47
N ALA A 76 4.92 13.91 -12.69
CA ALA A 76 5.72 15.01 -13.25
C ALA A 76 4.84 16.18 -13.74
N SER A 77 3.53 15.97 -13.90
CA SER A 77 2.58 17.01 -14.28
C SER A 77 2.03 17.70 -13.03
N GLN A 78 2.30 18.99 -12.88
CA GLN A 78 1.67 19.80 -11.82
C GLN A 78 0.15 19.94 -12.04
N ALA A 79 -0.28 19.91 -13.30
CA ALA A 79 -1.70 19.92 -13.65
C ALA A 79 -2.24 18.49 -13.54
N GLN A 80 -3.17 18.29 -12.62
CA GLN A 80 -3.89 17.04 -12.41
C GLN A 80 -5.29 17.30 -11.86
#